data_AF-A0A937ZRI1-F1
#
_entry.id   AF-A0A937ZRI1-F1
#
_cell.length_a   1.000
_cell.length_b   1.000
_cell.length_c   1.000
_cell.angle_alpha   90.00
_cell.angle_beta   90.00
_cell.angle_gamma   90.00
#
_symmetry.space_group_name_H-M   'P 1'
#
loop_
_entity.id
_entity.type
_entity.pdbx_description
1 polymer ?
#
loop_
_entity_poly.entity_id
_entity_poly.type
_entity_poly.pdbx_seq_one_letter_code
_entity_poly.pdbx_strand_id
1 'polypeptide(L)'
;MSQINTYRAGPDERGHFGIFGGRYVAETLMPLVLDVERAYEAAKVDPAFAAEMAHYQTHYVGRPSPLYFAERLTRHFGGAKLYFKRDELNHTGSHKINNCLGQILLAKRMGKRRIIAETGAGQHGVATATVCALFDIPCVVYMGAKDIERQAPNVFRMKMLGAEVRPVTSGSQSLKDALNDALRDWVANVDSTFYIIGTVAGPHPYPAMVRDFQSVIGREVREQLHAAEGRLPDVLVACVGGGSNAMGLFHPFLDDPSVRMDAVEAAGHGLDTDKHAASITGGRPGILHGNRTYLLQTDDGQIEEA
;
A
#
# COMPACT_ATOMS: atom_id res chain seq x y z
N MET A 1 -30.18 -5.73 -6.06
CA MET A 1 -28.84 -6.23 -6.42
C MET A 1 -28.73 -7.63 -5.86
N SER A 2 -28.33 -8.63 -6.65
CA SER A 2 -28.10 -9.99 -6.13
C SER A 2 -27.03 -9.94 -5.05
N GLN A 3 -27.29 -10.57 -3.91
CA GLN A 3 -26.33 -10.64 -2.82
C GLN A 3 -25.09 -11.39 -3.30
N ILE A 4 -23.91 -10.77 -3.21
CA ILE A 4 -22.66 -11.39 -3.64
C ILE A 4 -22.28 -12.42 -2.58
N ASN A 5 -21.90 -13.64 -2.99
CA ASN A 5 -21.53 -14.72 -2.06
C ASN A 5 -20.26 -14.41 -1.24
N THR A 6 -19.37 -13.57 -1.78
CA THR A 6 -18.17 -13.08 -1.09
C THR A 6 -17.66 -11.78 -1.72
N TYR A 7 -17.28 -10.83 -0.89
CA TYR A 7 -16.56 -9.61 -1.29
C TYR A 7 -15.05 -9.83 -1.40
N ARG A 8 -14.57 -11.06 -1.15
CA ARG A 8 -13.16 -11.45 -1.18
C ARG A 8 -12.75 -12.19 -2.45
N ALA A 9 -13.64 -12.33 -3.44
CA ALA A 9 -13.39 -13.02 -4.70
C ALA A 9 -12.21 -12.44 -5.52
N GLY A 10 -11.76 -11.22 -5.21
CA GLY A 10 -10.69 -10.55 -5.94
C GLY A 10 -11.21 -9.86 -7.22
N PRO A 11 -10.30 -9.36 -8.06
CA PRO A 11 -10.68 -8.76 -9.34
C PRO A 11 -11.06 -9.84 -10.36
N ASP A 12 -11.70 -9.43 -11.46
CA ASP A 12 -11.86 -10.28 -12.64
C ASP A 12 -10.50 -10.57 -13.32
N GLU A 13 -10.50 -11.42 -14.36
CA GLU A 13 -9.30 -11.80 -15.12
C GLU A 13 -8.57 -10.60 -15.75
N ARG A 14 -9.27 -9.47 -15.94
CA ARG A 14 -8.71 -8.24 -16.48
C ARG A 14 -8.23 -7.28 -15.40
N GLY A 15 -8.32 -7.66 -14.12
CA GLY A 15 -7.89 -6.88 -12.98
C GLY A 15 -8.93 -5.88 -12.47
N HIS A 16 -10.22 -6.04 -12.80
CA HIS A 16 -11.26 -5.10 -12.38
C HIS A 16 -12.05 -5.55 -11.15
N PHE A 17 -12.31 -4.60 -10.26
CA PHE A 17 -13.32 -4.68 -9.21
C PHE A 17 -14.54 -3.85 -9.65
N GLY A 18 -15.49 -4.50 -10.31
CA GLY A 18 -16.57 -3.78 -11.00
C GLY A 18 -15.99 -2.89 -12.11
N ILE A 19 -16.11 -1.57 -11.99
CA ILE A 19 -15.54 -0.62 -12.96
C ILE A 19 -14.11 -0.18 -12.62
N PHE A 20 -13.62 -0.43 -11.40
CA PHE A 20 -12.34 0.04 -10.88
C PHE A 20 -11.21 -0.96 -11.13
N GLY A 21 -9.95 -0.52 -11.03
CA GLY A 21 -8.78 -1.38 -11.27
C GLY A 21 -8.35 -1.38 -12.73
N GLY A 22 -8.10 -2.56 -13.29
CA GLY A 22 -7.65 -2.73 -14.67
C GLY A 22 -6.14 -2.55 -14.87
N ARG A 23 -5.73 -2.45 -16.13
CA ARG A 23 -4.33 -2.30 -16.58
C ARG A 23 -4.23 -1.19 -17.61
N TYR A 24 -4.23 0.05 -17.15
CA TYR A 24 -4.16 1.25 -18.00
C TYR A 24 -2.73 1.74 -18.16
N VAL A 25 -1.86 0.87 -18.69
CA VAL A 25 -0.43 1.17 -18.92
C VAL A 25 -0.12 1.19 -20.41
N ALA A 26 1.04 1.76 -20.77
CA ALA A 26 1.54 1.67 -22.13
C ALA A 26 1.79 0.20 -22.53
N GLU A 27 1.57 -0.12 -23.80
CA GLU A 27 1.76 -1.48 -24.34
C GLU A 27 3.16 -2.05 -24.02
N THR A 28 4.17 -1.18 -24.01
CA THR A 28 5.56 -1.55 -23.67
C THR A 28 5.73 -2.09 -22.24
N LEU A 29 4.81 -1.79 -21.31
CA LEU A 29 4.82 -2.33 -19.95
C LEU A 29 3.98 -3.60 -19.78
N MET A 30 3.09 -3.90 -20.73
CA MET A 30 2.16 -5.02 -20.59
C MET A 30 2.85 -6.38 -20.39
N PRO A 31 3.92 -6.74 -21.13
CA PRO A 31 4.64 -7.99 -20.88
C PRO A 31 5.17 -8.08 -19.45
N LEU A 32 5.75 -6.98 -18.95
CA LEU A 32 6.32 -6.93 -17.61
C LEU A 32 5.25 -7.04 -16.53
N VAL A 33 4.12 -6.34 -16.68
CA VAL A 33 2.98 -6.45 -15.77
C VAL A 33 2.42 -7.89 -15.74
N LEU A 34 2.33 -8.54 -16.90
CA LEU A 34 1.93 -9.95 -17.00
C LEU A 34 2.95 -10.89 -16.35
N ASP A 35 4.24 -10.60 -16.42
CA ASP A 35 5.29 -11.39 -15.77
C ASP A 35 5.21 -11.28 -14.25
N VAL A 36 4.97 -10.08 -13.74
CA VAL A 36 4.72 -9.83 -12.30
C VAL A 36 3.49 -10.61 -11.86
N GLU A 37 2.40 -10.59 -12.63
CA GLU A 37 1.19 -11.36 -12.33
C GLU A 37 1.45 -12.86 -12.27
N ARG A 38 2.12 -13.43 -13.28
CA ARG A 38 2.42 -14.88 -13.29
C ARG A 38 3.29 -15.28 -12.10
N ALA A 39 4.32 -14.48 -11.80
CA ALA A 39 5.17 -14.73 -10.64
C ALA A 39 4.38 -14.61 -9.33
N TYR A 40 3.50 -13.62 -9.23
CA TYR A 40 2.67 -13.39 -8.06
C TYR A 40 1.69 -14.54 -7.82
N GLU A 41 0.94 -14.96 -8.85
CA GLU A 41 -0.01 -16.07 -8.74
C GLU A 41 0.69 -17.39 -8.39
N ALA A 42 1.89 -17.63 -8.93
CA ALA A 42 2.71 -18.77 -8.54
C ALA A 42 3.18 -18.68 -7.07
N ALA A 43 3.56 -17.49 -6.59
CA ALA A 43 4.01 -17.28 -5.21
C ALA A 43 2.89 -17.46 -4.18
N LYS A 44 1.65 -17.05 -4.49
CA LYS A 44 0.50 -17.16 -3.57
C LYS A 44 0.19 -18.59 -3.15
N VAL A 45 0.39 -19.55 -4.05
CA VAL A 45 0.07 -20.96 -3.81
C VAL A 45 1.30 -21.79 -3.40
N ASP A 46 2.48 -21.17 -3.34
CA ASP A 46 3.73 -21.84 -3.00
C ASP A 46 3.98 -21.83 -1.48
N PRO A 47 3.97 -23.00 -0.81
CA PRO A 47 4.24 -23.09 0.62
C PRO A 47 5.64 -22.58 1.01
N ALA A 48 6.63 -22.67 0.12
CA ALA A 48 7.97 -22.18 0.39
C ALA A 48 8.02 -20.65 0.45
N PHE A 49 7.28 -19.97 -0.45
CA PHE A 49 7.14 -18.51 -0.41
C PHE A 49 6.41 -18.07 0.87
N ALA A 50 5.34 -18.78 1.24
CA ALA A 50 4.61 -18.50 2.48
C ALA A 50 5.50 -18.69 3.72
N ALA A 51 6.33 -19.74 3.74
CA ALA A 51 7.27 -20.01 4.83
C ALA A 51 8.37 -18.95 4.93
N GLU A 52 8.97 -18.53 3.80
CA GLU A 52 9.96 -17.45 3.76
C GLU A 52 9.35 -16.13 4.23
N MET A 53 8.13 -15.81 3.77
CA MET A 53 7.40 -14.62 4.20
C MET A 53 7.13 -14.65 5.72
N ALA A 54 6.66 -15.78 6.25
CA ALA A 54 6.39 -15.94 7.69
C ALA A 54 7.66 -15.83 8.54
N HIS A 55 8.79 -16.37 8.05
CA HIS A 55 10.09 -16.26 8.70
C HIS A 55 10.49 -14.79 8.88
N TYR A 56 10.48 -13.99 7.81
CA TYR A 56 10.85 -12.58 7.89
C TYR A 56 9.81 -11.73 8.62
N GLN A 57 8.51 -12.04 8.50
CA GLN A 57 7.48 -11.39 9.31
C GLN A 57 7.76 -11.57 10.81
N THR A 58 8.12 -12.78 11.23
CA THR A 58 8.36 -13.09 12.65
C THR A 58 9.69 -12.51 13.13
N HIS A 59 10.79 -12.81 12.43
CA HIS A 59 12.14 -12.58 12.97
C HIS A 59 12.76 -11.26 12.55
N TYR A 60 12.29 -10.64 11.46
CA TYR A 60 12.83 -9.37 10.97
C TYR A 60 11.86 -8.20 11.19
N VAL A 61 10.58 -8.40 10.87
CA VAL A 61 9.55 -7.35 11.06
C VAL A 61 9.10 -7.25 12.51
N GLY A 62 9.05 -8.38 13.24
CA GLY A 62 8.58 -8.43 14.63
C GLY A 62 7.07 -8.65 14.78
N ARG A 63 6.45 -9.36 13.82
CA ARG A 63 5.02 -9.74 13.87
C ARG A 63 4.78 -10.94 14.81
N PRO A 64 3.57 -11.09 15.38
CA PRO A 64 2.40 -10.21 15.22
C PRO A 64 2.54 -8.89 15.98
N SER A 65 2.06 -7.80 15.39
CA SER A 65 2.00 -6.52 16.11
C SER A 65 0.92 -6.58 17.20
N PRO A 66 1.11 -5.97 18.38
CA PRO A 66 0.10 -6.05 19.46
C PRO A 66 -1.25 -5.42 19.10
N LEU A 67 -2.32 -5.92 19.72
CA LEU A 67 -3.62 -5.23 19.79
C LEU A 67 -3.78 -4.65 21.20
N TYR A 68 -3.75 -3.33 21.33
CA TYR A 68 -3.70 -2.64 22.61
C TYR A 68 -5.04 -2.02 22.99
N PHE A 69 -5.58 -2.37 24.15
CA PHE A 69 -6.78 -1.73 24.70
C PHE A 69 -6.45 -0.34 25.25
N ALA A 70 -6.98 0.70 24.61
CA ALA A 70 -6.75 2.10 24.96
C ALA A 70 -7.71 2.56 26.08
N GLU A 71 -7.48 2.05 27.30
CA GLU A 71 -8.37 2.22 28.45
C GLU A 71 -8.65 3.70 28.80
N ARG A 72 -7.62 4.56 28.79
CA ARG A 72 -7.78 5.99 29.09
C ARG A 72 -8.67 6.72 28.07
N LEU A 73 -8.53 6.41 26.79
CA LEU A 73 -9.34 7.03 25.74
C LEU A 73 -10.76 6.47 25.77
N THR A 74 -10.92 5.17 26.00
CA THR A 74 -12.22 4.54 26.22
C THR A 74 -12.98 5.24 27.35
N ARG A 75 -12.33 5.45 28.51
CA ARG A 75 -12.93 6.22 29.62
C ARG A 75 -13.24 7.66 29.26
N HIS A 76 -12.33 8.33 28.54
CA HIS A 76 -12.49 9.74 28.19
C HIS A 76 -13.71 9.99 27.31
N PHE A 77 -13.93 9.14 26.29
CA PHE A 77 -15.08 9.27 25.39
C PHE A 77 -16.37 8.65 25.96
N GLY A 78 -16.27 7.77 26.97
CA GLY A 78 -17.43 7.17 27.63
C GLY A 78 -18.32 6.29 26.72
N GLY A 79 -17.83 5.95 25.53
CA GLY A 79 -18.57 5.22 24.50
C GLY A 79 -17.95 3.86 24.21
N ALA A 80 -17.54 3.65 22.95
CA ALA A 80 -16.97 2.38 22.51
C ALA A 80 -15.65 2.03 23.20
N LYS A 81 -15.37 0.73 23.38
CA LYS A 81 -14.03 0.23 23.70
C LYS A 81 -13.09 0.46 22.53
N LEU A 82 -11.98 1.13 22.77
CA LEU A 82 -11.00 1.46 21.73
C LEU A 82 -9.80 0.51 21.78
N TYR A 83 -9.50 -0.12 20.65
CA TYR A 83 -8.31 -0.94 20.46
C TYR A 83 -7.42 -0.35 19.38
N PHE A 84 -6.11 -0.35 19.61
CA PHE A 84 -5.12 0.06 18.63
C PHE A 84 -4.36 -1.15 18.11
N LYS A 85 -4.46 -1.39 16.80
CA LYS A 85 -3.59 -2.33 16.10
C LYS A 85 -2.22 -1.67 15.88
N ARG A 86 -1.20 -2.11 16.64
CA ARG A 86 0.06 -1.38 16.86
C ARG A 86 1.09 -1.57 15.74
N ASP A 87 0.69 -1.41 14.48
CA ASP A 87 1.58 -1.60 13.32
C ASP A 87 2.67 -0.51 13.20
N GLU A 88 2.62 0.55 14.01
CA GLU A 88 3.75 1.48 14.17
C GLU A 88 4.93 0.89 14.95
N LEU A 89 4.74 -0.26 15.62
CA LEU A 89 5.81 -1.02 16.28
C LEU A 89 6.55 -1.99 15.35
N ASN A 90 6.06 -2.18 14.12
CA ASN A 90 6.77 -2.99 13.14
C ASN A 90 8.17 -2.40 12.89
N HIS A 91 9.12 -3.25 12.48
CA HIS A 91 10.38 -2.75 11.94
C HIS A 91 10.13 -1.70 10.85
N THR A 92 10.96 -0.65 10.82
CA THR A 92 10.78 0.61 10.05
C THR A 92 9.64 1.53 10.50
N GLY A 93 8.80 1.14 11.46
CA GLY A 93 7.84 2.02 12.14
C GLY A 93 6.48 2.20 11.45
N SER A 94 6.10 1.33 10.52
CA SER A 94 4.76 1.37 9.90
C SER A 94 4.33 0.04 9.26
N HIS A 95 3.10 -0.02 8.75
CA HIS A 95 2.58 -1.16 7.98
C HIS A 95 3.27 -1.37 6.62
N LYS A 96 4.04 -0.38 6.12
CA LYS A 96 4.62 -0.42 4.75
C LYS A 96 5.59 -1.57 4.56
N ILE A 97 6.28 -1.98 5.62
CA ILE A 97 7.26 -3.09 5.58
C ILE A 97 6.63 -4.41 5.17
N ASN A 98 5.36 -4.68 5.52
CA ASN A 98 4.66 -5.92 5.14
C ASN A 98 4.62 -6.08 3.62
N ASN A 99 4.26 -5.00 2.92
CA ASN A 99 4.18 -4.96 1.46
C ASN A 99 5.57 -5.02 0.82
N CYS A 100 6.52 -4.24 1.32
CA CYS A 100 7.88 -4.20 0.78
C CYS A 100 8.56 -5.57 0.87
N LEU A 101 8.35 -6.28 1.99
CA LEU A 101 8.85 -7.63 2.18
C LEU A 101 8.25 -8.62 1.18
N GLY A 102 6.93 -8.61 0.96
CA GLY A 102 6.32 -9.50 -0.03
C GLY A 102 6.82 -9.23 -1.45
N GLN A 103 6.92 -7.95 -1.84
CA GLN A 103 7.36 -7.57 -3.18
C GLN A 103 8.86 -7.80 -3.42
N ILE A 104 9.74 -7.62 -2.43
CA ILE A 104 11.17 -7.90 -2.61
C ILE A 104 11.42 -9.41 -2.77
N LEU A 105 10.68 -10.26 -2.04
CA LEU A 105 10.77 -11.71 -2.18
C LEU A 105 10.30 -12.13 -3.57
N LEU A 106 9.24 -11.50 -4.08
CA LEU A 106 8.78 -11.71 -5.44
C LEU A 106 9.83 -11.27 -6.47
N ALA A 107 10.43 -10.09 -6.29
CA ALA A 107 11.49 -9.58 -7.15
C ALA A 107 12.70 -10.53 -7.21
N LYS A 108 13.13 -11.08 -6.06
CA LYS A 108 14.17 -12.11 -5.97
C LYS A 108 13.81 -13.35 -6.79
N ARG A 109 12.58 -13.85 -6.64
CA ARG A 109 12.10 -15.03 -7.39
C ARG A 109 12.08 -14.79 -8.90
N MET A 110 11.79 -13.55 -9.31
CA MET A 110 11.83 -13.12 -10.71
C MET A 110 13.26 -12.84 -11.22
N GLY A 111 14.30 -13.00 -10.39
CA GLY A 111 15.68 -12.74 -10.76
C GLY A 111 16.00 -11.26 -11.03
N LYS A 112 15.19 -10.34 -10.49
CA LYS A 112 15.38 -8.90 -10.66
C LYS A 112 16.54 -8.43 -9.77
N ARG A 113 17.41 -7.59 -10.34
CA ARG A 113 18.70 -7.18 -9.77
C ARG A 113 18.72 -5.72 -9.32
N ARG A 114 17.61 -5.02 -9.47
CA ARG A 114 17.46 -3.62 -9.11
C ARG A 114 16.02 -3.34 -8.69
N ILE A 115 15.86 -2.52 -7.68
CA ILE A 115 14.56 -2.06 -7.19
C ILE A 115 14.42 -0.57 -7.42
N ILE A 116 13.22 -0.18 -7.86
CA ILE A 116 12.76 1.19 -7.81
C ILE A 116 11.51 1.30 -6.93
N ALA A 117 11.31 2.48 -6.34
CA ALA A 117 10.08 2.83 -5.62
C ALA A 117 9.84 4.34 -5.70
N GLU A 118 8.61 4.77 -5.45
CA GLU A 118 8.24 6.18 -5.21
C GLU A 118 8.06 6.46 -3.72
N THR A 119 8.14 7.70 -3.27
CA THR A 119 7.70 8.05 -1.91
C THR A 119 7.33 9.53 -1.79
N GLY A 120 6.36 9.81 -0.92
CA GLY A 120 5.99 11.17 -0.50
C GLY A 120 6.53 11.43 0.90
N ALA A 121 5.77 11.05 1.94
CA ALA A 121 6.19 11.18 3.34
C ALA A 121 7.49 10.43 3.73
N GLY A 122 8.04 9.56 2.87
CA GLY A 122 9.31 8.87 3.10
C GLY A 122 9.19 7.46 3.67
N GLN A 123 8.08 7.10 4.32
CA GLN A 123 7.92 5.79 4.98
C GLN A 123 8.01 4.60 4.01
N HIS A 124 7.41 4.69 2.82
CA HIS A 124 7.52 3.64 1.80
C HIS A 124 8.95 3.51 1.27
N GLY A 125 9.61 4.63 1.00
CA GLY A 125 11.01 4.66 0.59
C GLY A 125 11.95 4.05 1.63
N VAL A 126 11.77 4.36 2.92
CA VAL A 126 12.56 3.75 4.01
C VAL A 126 12.31 2.25 4.11
N ALA A 127 11.06 1.80 4.03
CA ALA A 127 10.74 0.37 4.06
C ALA A 127 11.33 -0.38 2.84
N THR A 128 11.26 0.21 1.65
CA THR A 128 11.87 -0.32 0.42
C THR A 128 13.38 -0.41 0.57
N ALA A 129 14.05 0.69 0.95
CA ALA A 129 15.49 0.71 1.18
C ALA A 129 15.94 -0.33 2.23
N THR A 130 15.15 -0.53 3.27
CA THR A 130 15.42 -1.51 4.33
C THR A 130 15.42 -2.93 3.80
N VAL A 131 14.42 -3.31 3.01
CA VAL A 131 14.38 -4.67 2.45
C VAL A 131 15.39 -4.88 1.34
N CYS A 132 15.70 -3.84 0.57
CA CYS A 132 16.78 -3.86 -0.42
C CYS A 132 18.15 -4.08 0.24
N ALA A 133 18.43 -3.38 1.36
CA ALA A 133 19.64 -3.58 2.14
C ALA A 133 19.72 -4.99 2.73
N LEU A 134 18.60 -5.54 3.23
CA LEU A 134 18.53 -6.92 3.76
C LEU A 134 18.94 -7.97 2.72
N PHE A 135 18.56 -7.77 1.46
CA PHE A 135 18.80 -8.73 0.37
C PHE A 135 19.94 -8.34 -0.56
N ASP A 136 20.69 -7.28 -0.23
CA ASP A 136 21.80 -6.75 -1.04
C ASP A 136 21.39 -6.44 -2.49
N ILE A 137 20.24 -5.76 -2.67
CA ILE A 137 19.72 -5.37 -3.98
C ILE A 137 19.79 -3.84 -4.13
N PRO A 138 20.42 -3.29 -5.18
CA PRO A 138 20.43 -1.86 -5.46
C PRO A 138 19.03 -1.24 -5.47
N CYS A 139 18.86 -0.12 -4.75
CA CYS A 139 17.58 0.55 -4.58
C CYS A 139 17.66 2.01 -5.04
N VAL A 140 16.69 2.42 -5.86
CA VAL A 140 16.50 3.82 -6.24
C VAL A 140 15.10 4.27 -5.81
N VAL A 141 15.02 5.32 -5.00
CA VAL A 141 13.76 5.89 -4.53
C VAL A 141 13.53 7.25 -5.16
N TYR A 142 12.44 7.39 -5.90
CA TYR A 142 11.97 8.64 -6.47
C TYR A 142 11.17 9.41 -5.44
N MET A 143 11.50 10.69 -5.24
CA MET A 143 10.84 11.53 -4.24
C MET A 143 10.72 12.96 -4.74
N GLY A 144 9.53 13.56 -4.59
CA GLY A 144 9.28 14.94 -4.96
C GLY A 144 10.26 15.90 -4.27
N ALA A 145 10.82 16.86 -5.01
CA ALA A 145 11.82 17.77 -4.45
C ALA A 145 11.30 18.56 -3.23
N LYS A 146 10.01 18.94 -3.23
CA LYS A 146 9.36 19.59 -2.08
C LYS A 146 9.25 18.66 -0.86
N ASP A 147 9.05 17.36 -1.10
CA ASP A 147 8.95 16.37 -0.03
C ASP A 147 10.32 16.04 0.57
N ILE A 148 11.40 16.06 -0.23
CA ILE A 148 12.77 15.81 0.24
C ILE A 148 13.17 16.79 1.34
N GLU A 149 12.88 18.08 1.17
CA GLU A 149 13.18 19.10 2.17
C GLU A 149 12.39 18.86 3.45
N ARG A 150 11.07 18.64 3.32
CA ARG A 150 10.15 18.43 4.46
C ARG A 150 10.42 17.14 5.23
N GLN A 151 10.92 16.11 4.56
CA GLN A 151 11.11 14.76 5.09
C GLN A 151 12.60 14.38 5.19
N ALA A 152 13.48 15.37 5.41
CA ALA A 152 14.93 15.18 5.53
C ALA A 152 15.34 14.00 6.43
N PRO A 153 14.69 13.73 7.59
CA PRO A 153 15.03 12.55 8.41
C PRO A 153 14.83 11.22 7.69
N ASN A 154 13.77 11.07 6.88
CA ASN A 154 13.53 9.85 6.11
C ASN A 154 14.47 9.75 4.90
N VAL A 155 14.80 10.87 4.25
CA VAL A 155 15.81 10.91 3.19
C VAL A 155 17.17 10.43 3.70
N PHE A 156 17.57 10.91 4.88
CA PHE A 156 18.81 10.49 5.51
C PHE A 156 18.81 8.99 5.85
N ARG A 157 17.71 8.46 6.40
CA ARG A 157 17.55 7.01 6.66
C ARG A 157 17.70 6.18 5.38
N MET A 158 17.06 6.58 4.28
CA MET A 158 17.17 5.87 3.00
C MET A 158 18.63 5.82 2.52
N LYS A 159 19.36 6.94 2.60
CA LYS A 159 20.78 7.00 2.23
C LYS A 159 21.67 6.14 3.12
N MET A 160 21.43 6.14 4.44
CA MET A 160 22.16 5.25 5.37
C MET A 160 21.95 3.76 5.06
N LEU A 161 20.76 3.40 4.55
CA LEU A 161 20.43 2.05 4.08
C LEU A 161 21.00 1.75 2.68
N GLY A 162 21.78 2.66 2.09
CA GLY A 162 22.41 2.47 0.78
C GLY A 162 21.52 2.75 -0.43
N ALA A 163 20.30 3.27 -0.24
CA ALA A 163 19.43 3.63 -1.35
C ALA A 163 19.84 4.96 -1.99
N GLU A 164 19.78 5.03 -3.31
CA GLU A 164 19.85 6.29 -4.07
C GLU A 164 18.51 7.00 -3.95
N VAL A 165 18.48 8.25 -3.48
CA VAL A 165 17.27 9.08 -3.44
C VAL A 165 17.32 10.07 -4.60
N ARG A 166 16.47 9.89 -5.60
CA ARG A 166 16.40 10.72 -6.80
C ARG A 166 15.33 11.81 -6.64
N PRO A 167 15.72 13.11 -6.64
CA PRO A 167 14.77 14.20 -6.58
C PRO A 167 13.98 14.34 -7.88
N VAL A 168 12.67 14.49 -7.75
CA VAL A 168 11.77 14.75 -8.88
C VAL A 168 11.43 16.24 -8.88
N THR A 169 11.91 16.93 -9.90
CA THR A 169 11.77 18.39 -10.06
C THR A 169 10.74 18.78 -11.11
N SER A 170 10.18 17.80 -11.83
CA SER A 170 9.11 17.98 -12.81
C SER A 170 7.74 18.17 -12.14
N GLY A 171 6.81 18.79 -12.86
CA GLY A 171 5.44 18.97 -12.40
C GLY A 171 5.34 19.76 -11.08
N SER A 172 4.55 19.25 -10.15
CA SER A 172 4.38 19.86 -8.82
C SER A 172 5.41 19.43 -7.80
N GLN A 173 6.31 18.52 -8.17
CA GLN A 173 7.39 18.02 -7.34
C GLN A 173 6.84 17.27 -6.12
N SER A 174 5.78 16.49 -6.34
CA SER A 174 5.02 15.75 -5.34
C SER A 174 5.10 14.22 -5.58
N LEU A 175 4.42 13.44 -4.74
CA LEU A 175 4.28 11.98 -4.88
C LEU A 175 3.78 11.57 -6.28
N LYS A 176 2.86 12.32 -6.88
CA LYS A 176 2.33 12.05 -8.23
C LYS A 176 3.45 12.04 -9.26
N ASP A 177 4.32 13.05 -9.24
CA ASP A 177 5.39 13.18 -10.21
C ASP A 177 6.49 12.15 -9.95
N ALA A 178 6.75 11.82 -8.69
CA ALA A 178 7.67 10.75 -8.34
C ALA A 178 7.23 9.38 -8.88
N LEU A 179 5.92 9.11 -8.90
CA LEU A 179 5.37 7.90 -9.49
C LEU A 179 5.54 7.90 -11.02
N ASN A 180 5.31 9.04 -11.68
CA ASN A 180 5.54 9.17 -13.12
C ASN A 180 7.00 8.89 -13.52
N ASP A 181 7.96 9.42 -12.78
CA ASP A 181 9.38 9.20 -13.06
C ASP A 181 9.81 7.76 -12.73
N ALA A 182 9.26 7.15 -11.67
CA ALA A 182 9.48 5.73 -11.37
C ALA A 182 8.95 4.83 -12.50
N LEU A 183 7.74 5.09 -13.03
CA LEU A 183 7.20 4.34 -14.16
C LEU A 183 8.05 4.51 -15.43
N ARG A 184 8.57 5.71 -15.70
CA ARG A 184 9.48 5.97 -16.83
C ARG A 184 10.80 5.20 -16.69
N ASP A 185 11.39 5.18 -15.49
CA ASP A 185 12.57 4.35 -15.22
C ASP A 185 12.25 2.86 -15.45
N TRP A 186 11.09 2.42 -14.99
CA TRP A 186 10.68 1.02 -15.16
C TRP A 186 10.62 0.61 -16.62
N VAL A 187 10.02 1.45 -17.48
CA VAL A 187 9.96 1.25 -18.95
C VAL A 187 11.36 1.17 -19.55
N ALA A 188 12.31 1.97 -19.07
CA ALA A 188 13.66 2.00 -19.60
C ALA A 188 14.52 0.81 -19.13
N ASN A 189 14.16 0.16 -18.01
CA ASN A 189 14.99 -0.86 -17.34
C ASN A 189 14.24 -2.18 -17.05
N VAL A 190 13.27 -2.53 -17.89
CA VAL A 190 12.31 -3.63 -17.68
C VAL A 190 12.95 -4.99 -17.34
N ASP A 191 14.09 -5.31 -17.95
CA ASP A 191 14.73 -6.61 -17.81
C ASP A 191 15.30 -6.83 -16.41
N SER A 192 15.94 -5.80 -15.85
CA SER A 192 16.69 -5.89 -14.59
C SER A 192 15.93 -5.38 -13.38
N THR A 193 14.91 -4.55 -13.58
CA THR A 193 14.30 -3.74 -12.52
C THR A 193 12.92 -4.25 -12.11
N PHE A 194 12.67 -4.33 -10.81
CA PHE A 194 11.33 -4.50 -10.23
C PHE A 194 10.88 -3.19 -9.59
N TYR A 195 9.60 -2.84 -9.78
CA TYR A 195 9.00 -1.66 -9.17
C TYR A 195 8.19 -2.05 -7.92
N ILE A 196 8.65 -1.65 -6.74
CA ILE A 196 7.89 -1.85 -5.50
C ILE A 196 6.89 -0.70 -5.32
N ILE A 197 5.62 -0.94 -5.69
CA ILE A 197 4.52 0.01 -5.47
C ILE A 197 4.14 0.10 -4.00
N GLY A 198 3.96 1.32 -3.48
CA GLY A 198 3.78 1.57 -2.05
C GLY A 198 2.36 1.43 -1.50
N THR A 199 1.35 1.20 -2.32
CA THR A 199 -0.06 1.19 -1.88
C THR A 199 -0.94 0.30 -2.76
N VAL A 200 -2.22 0.12 -2.39
CA VAL A 200 -3.22 -0.63 -3.19
C VAL A 200 -3.72 0.17 -4.39
N ALA A 201 -2.79 0.59 -5.23
CA ALA A 201 -3.02 1.33 -6.47
C ALA A 201 -2.12 0.77 -7.58
N GLY A 202 -2.16 1.38 -8.76
CA GLY A 202 -1.41 0.91 -9.91
C GLY A 202 -2.13 -0.18 -10.70
N PRO A 203 -1.57 -0.61 -11.84
CA PRO A 203 -2.18 -1.62 -12.67
C PRO A 203 -2.26 -2.96 -11.92
N HIS A 204 -3.27 -3.77 -12.22
CA HIS A 204 -3.26 -5.17 -11.80
C HIS A 204 -1.95 -5.85 -12.26
N PRO A 205 -1.25 -6.62 -11.42
CA PRO A 205 -1.71 -7.26 -10.17
C PRO A 205 -1.46 -6.46 -8.88
N TYR A 206 -0.88 -5.25 -8.95
CA TYR A 206 -0.41 -4.55 -7.75
C TYR A 206 -1.48 -4.32 -6.69
N PRO A 207 -2.71 -3.84 -6.99
CA PRO A 207 -3.73 -3.65 -5.96
C PRO A 207 -4.05 -4.93 -5.19
N ALA A 208 -4.18 -6.08 -5.88
CA ALA A 208 -4.44 -7.36 -5.25
C ALA A 208 -3.24 -7.85 -4.43
N MET A 209 -2.03 -7.74 -5.00
CA MET A 209 -0.78 -8.14 -4.36
C MET A 209 -0.49 -7.35 -3.08
N VAL A 210 -0.58 -6.02 -3.13
CA VAL A 210 -0.37 -5.17 -1.94
C VAL A 210 -1.41 -5.47 -0.87
N ARG A 211 -2.67 -5.67 -1.25
CA ARG A 211 -3.77 -6.03 -0.34
C ARG A 211 -3.51 -7.37 0.35
N ASP A 212 -3.02 -8.38 -0.38
CA ASP A 212 -2.76 -9.71 0.17
C ASP A 212 -1.56 -9.70 1.14
N PHE A 213 -0.48 -8.98 0.81
CA PHE A 213 0.65 -8.80 1.73
C PHE A 213 0.31 -7.98 2.98
N GLN A 214 -0.64 -7.03 2.88
CA GLN A 214 -1.12 -6.25 4.02
C GLN A 214 -2.20 -6.97 4.83
N SER A 215 -2.86 -7.99 4.29
CA SER A 215 -3.97 -8.71 4.95
C SER A 215 -3.57 -9.40 6.26
N VAL A 216 -2.27 -9.52 6.55
CA VAL A 216 -1.76 -9.98 7.85
C VAL A 216 -2.28 -9.12 9.01
N ILE A 217 -2.51 -7.82 8.78
CA ILE A 217 -3.02 -6.88 9.78
C ILE A 217 -4.39 -7.33 10.29
N GLY A 218 -5.35 -7.50 9.38
CA GLY A 218 -6.71 -7.91 9.75
C GLY A 218 -6.78 -9.34 10.28
N ARG A 219 -5.94 -10.25 9.78
CA ARG A 219 -5.87 -11.64 10.29
C ARG A 219 -5.48 -11.66 11.77
N GLU A 220 -4.42 -10.92 12.11
CA GLU A 220 -3.98 -10.79 13.49
C GLU A 220 -5.04 -10.09 14.35
N VAL A 221 -5.70 -9.03 13.87
CA VAL A 221 -6.78 -8.35 14.63
C VAL A 221 -7.92 -9.31 14.94
N ARG A 222 -8.33 -10.15 13.99
CA ARG A 222 -9.39 -11.14 14.20
C ARG A 222 -9.03 -12.10 15.33
N GLU A 223 -7.83 -12.67 15.29
CA GLU A 223 -7.34 -13.61 16.30
C GLU A 223 -7.18 -12.93 17.67
N GLN A 224 -6.55 -11.76 17.70
CA GLN A 224 -6.25 -11.02 18.92
C GLN A 224 -7.51 -10.51 19.62
N LEU A 225 -8.49 -10.01 18.87
CA LEU A 225 -9.74 -9.53 19.46
C LEU A 225 -10.64 -10.67 19.92
N HIS A 226 -10.67 -11.79 19.18
CA HIS A 226 -11.36 -12.98 19.65
C HIS A 226 -10.76 -13.49 20.97
N ALA A 227 -9.44 -13.48 21.11
CA ALA A 227 -8.78 -13.83 22.38
C ALA A 227 -9.08 -12.83 23.51
N ALA A 228 -9.19 -11.53 23.21
CA ALA A 228 -9.41 -10.49 24.22
C ALA A 228 -10.88 -10.34 24.66
N GLU A 229 -11.83 -10.51 23.75
CA GLU A 229 -13.24 -10.15 23.94
C GLU A 229 -14.22 -11.28 23.53
N GLY A 230 -13.73 -12.40 22.99
CA GLY A 230 -14.57 -13.54 22.58
C GLY A 230 -15.44 -13.27 21.35
N ARG A 231 -15.26 -12.15 20.65
CA ARG A 231 -16.13 -11.66 19.58
C ARG A 231 -15.37 -10.88 18.51
N LEU A 232 -16.02 -10.63 17.38
CA LEU A 232 -15.56 -9.74 16.31
C LEU A 232 -15.73 -8.26 16.71
N PRO A 233 -15.00 -7.32 16.08
CA PRO A 233 -15.19 -5.90 16.35
C PRO A 233 -16.52 -5.42 15.79
N ASP A 234 -17.14 -4.44 16.46
CA ASP A 234 -18.32 -3.76 15.93
C ASP A 234 -17.95 -2.85 14.75
N VAL A 235 -16.79 -2.20 14.83
CA VAL A 235 -16.29 -1.25 13.83
C VAL A 235 -14.78 -1.39 13.67
N LEU A 236 -14.31 -1.39 12.43
CA LEU A 236 -12.91 -1.21 12.04
C LEU A 236 -12.73 0.19 11.46
N VAL A 237 -11.69 0.90 11.89
CA VAL A 237 -11.39 2.26 11.42
C VAL A 237 -9.96 2.32 10.91
N ALA A 238 -9.75 2.88 9.72
CA ALA A 238 -8.43 3.04 9.12
C ALA A 238 -8.34 4.28 8.23
N CYS A 239 -7.16 4.89 8.15
CA CYS A 239 -6.94 6.04 7.28
C CYS A 239 -6.73 5.60 5.82
N VAL A 240 -7.21 6.43 4.89
CA VAL A 240 -7.09 6.19 3.45
C VAL A 240 -6.35 7.36 2.82
N GLY A 241 -5.07 7.11 2.50
CA GLY A 241 -4.39 7.79 1.40
C GLY A 241 -4.58 6.95 0.14
N GLY A 242 -3.59 6.15 -0.22
CA GLY A 242 -3.77 5.12 -1.25
C GLY A 242 -4.41 3.81 -0.76
N GLY A 243 -4.84 3.71 0.50
CA GLY A 243 -5.67 2.61 1.03
C GLY A 243 -5.00 1.33 1.55
N SER A 244 -3.66 1.19 1.54
CA SER A 244 -3.05 -0.14 1.80
C SER A 244 -3.19 -0.65 3.24
N ASN A 245 -3.14 0.23 4.25
CA ASN A 245 -3.38 -0.17 5.64
C ASN A 245 -4.85 -0.55 5.85
N ALA A 246 -5.76 0.25 5.30
CA ALA A 246 -7.20 0.04 5.40
C ALA A 246 -7.60 -1.29 4.76
N MET A 247 -7.16 -1.56 3.52
CA MET A 247 -7.43 -2.85 2.88
C MET A 247 -6.77 -4.03 3.62
N GLY A 248 -5.57 -3.85 4.18
CA GLY A 248 -4.95 -4.87 5.03
C GLY A 248 -5.74 -5.20 6.29
N LEU A 249 -6.34 -4.18 6.91
CA LEU A 249 -7.20 -4.34 8.10
C LEU A 249 -8.57 -4.92 7.73
N PHE A 250 -9.20 -4.40 6.68
CA PHE A 250 -10.58 -4.68 6.31
C PHE A 250 -10.76 -6.01 5.58
N HIS A 251 -9.81 -6.39 4.72
CA HIS A 251 -9.98 -7.52 3.81
C HIS A 251 -10.38 -8.84 4.51
N PRO A 252 -9.80 -9.22 5.66
CA PRO A 252 -10.19 -10.43 6.36
C PRO A 252 -11.62 -10.39 6.95
N PHE A 253 -12.29 -9.25 6.98
CA PHE A 253 -13.63 -9.03 7.56
C PHE A 253 -14.71 -8.70 6.52
N LEU A 254 -14.39 -8.67 5.23
CA LEU A 254 -15.32 -8.20 4.19
C LEU A 254 -16.61 -9.03 4.07
N ASP A 255 -16.56 -10.28 4.50
CA ASP A 255 -17.71 -11.20 4.46
C ASP A 255 -18.44 -11.29 5.82
N ASP A 256 -18.07 -10.46 6.80
CA ASP A 256 -18.69 -10.43 8.12
C ASP A 256 -19.66 -9.22 8.19
N PRO A 257 -20.97 -9.41 7.88
CA PRO A 257 -21.92 -8.30 7.74
C PRO A 257 -22.18 -7.54 9.05
N SER A 258 -21.79 -8.11 10.18
CA SER A 258 -21.86 -7.46 11.50
C SER A 258 -20.73 -6.46 11.76
N VAL A 259 -19.67 -6.47 10.95
CA VAL A 259 -18.49 -5.62 11.16
C VAL A 259 -18.57 -4.40 10.25
N ARG A 260 -18.78 -3.21 10.83
CA ARG A 260 -18.74 -1.96 10.06
C ARG A 260 -17.30 -1.56 9.75
N MET A 261 -17.06 -0.97 8.59
CA MET A 261 -15.73 -0.50 8.18
C MET A 261 -15.78 0.98 7.82
N ASP A 262 -15.09 1.80 8.62
CA ASP A 262 -15.04 3.25 8.45
C ASP A 262 -13.65 3.64 7.91
N ALA A 263 -13.61 4.02 6.64
CA ALA A 263 -12.42 4.55 5.96
C ALA A 263 -12.36 6.08 6.13
N VAL A 264 -11.22 6.61 6.58
CA VAL A 264 -11.06 8.05 6.88
C VAL A 264 -10.06 8.70 5.92
N GLU A 265 -10.54 9.60 5.06
CA GLU A 265 -9.70 10.39 4.15
C GLU A 265 -9.26 11.73 4.76
N ALA A 266 -8.23 12.36 4.18
CA ALA A 266 -7.73 13.65 4.65
C ALA A 266 -8.56 14.82 4.08
N ALA A 267 -9.42 15.41 4.91
CA ALA A 267 -10.24 16.57 4.54
C ALA A 267 -9.45 17.89 4.42
N GLY A 268 -8.16 17.91 4.77
CA GLY A 268 -7.31 19.10 4.67
C GLY A 268 -7.91 20.33 5.37
N HIS A 269 -8.17 21.39 4.62
CA HIS A 269 -8.78 22.62 5.13
C HIS A 269 -10.32 22.62 5.08
N GLY A 270 -10.96 21.56 4.60
CA GLY A 270 -12.41 21.42 4.47
C GLY A 270 -12.81 20.82 3.13
N LEU A 271 -13.87 20.00 3.11
CA LEU A 271 -14.42 19.40 1.88
C LEU A 271 -15.11 20.42 0.96
N ASP A 272 -15.43 21.58 1.50
CA ASP A 272 -15.97 22.75 0.81
C ASP A 272 -14.87 23.61 0.15
N THR A 273 -13.60 23.24 0.33
CA THR A 273 -12.44 23.89 -0.28
C THR A 273 -11.75 22.99 -1.29
N ASP A 274 -10.87 23.55 -2.12
CA ASP A 274 -9.99 22.81 -3.03
C ASP A 274 -8.77 22.19 -2.34
N LYS A 275 -8.59 22.40 -1.02
CA LYS A 275 -7.40 21.98 -0.28
C LYS A 275 -7.67 20.77 0.60
N HIS A 276 -8.01 19.66 -0.04
CA HIS A 276 -8.24 18.37 0.60
C HIS A 276 -7.73 17.21 -0.26
N ALA A 277 -7.44 16.06 0.36
CA ALA A 277 -7.04 14.84 -0.36
C ALA A 277 -8.09 13.72 -0.24
N ALA A 278 -9.38 14.09 -0.11
CA ALA A 278 -10.50 13.17 0.02
C ALA A 278 -11.05 12.71 -1.35
N SER A 279 -10.26 11.92 -2.07
CA SER A 279 -10.56 11.48 -3.43
C SER A 279 -11.85 10.66 -3.58
N ILE A 280 -12.17 9.80 -2.61
CA ILE A 280 -13.37 8.94 -2.65
C ILE A 280 -14.61 9.77 -2.34
N THR A 281 -14.51 10.71 -1.39
CA THR A 281 -15.62 11.55 -0.94
C THR A 281 -15.93 12.70 -1.89
N GLY A 282 -14.91 13.41 -2.36
CA GLY A 282 -15.04 14.62 -3.18
C GLY A 282 -14.66 14.46 -4.65
N GLY A 283 -14.12 13.30 -5.05
CA GLY A 283 -13.65 13.06 -6.41
C GLY A 283 -14.64 12.31 -7.28
N ARG A 284 -14.19 12.00 -8.50
CA ARG A 284 -14.96 11.22 -9.50
C ARG A 284 -14.08 10.17 -10.17
N PRO A 285 -14.65 9.08 -10.73
CA PRO A 285 -13.88 8.04 -11.39
C PRO A 285 -13.02 8.60 -12.54
N GLY A 286 -11.77 8.19 -12.60
CA GLY A 286 -10.81 8.54 -13.65
C GLY A 286 -9.69 7.51 -13.73
N ILE A 287 -8.80 7.65 -14.71
CA ILE A 287 -7.68 6.73 -14.93
C ILE A 287 -6.39 7.48 -14.63
N LEU A 288 -5.61 6.97 -13.68
CA LEU A 288 -4.32 7.54 -13.32
C LEU A 288 -3.38 6.41 -12.87
N HIS A 289 -2.10 6.52 -13.23
CA HIS A 289 -1.04 5.62 -12.77
C HIS A 289 -1.31 4.13 -13.01
N GLY A 290 -2.04 3.77 -14.07
CA GLY A 290 -2.24 2.37 -14.45
C GLY A 290 -3.56 1.73 -14.01
N ASN A 291 -4.39 2.43 -13.22
CA ASN A 291 -5.71 1.93 -12.82
C ASN A 291 -6.82 2.98 -12.95
N ARG A 292 -8.07 2.49 -13.06
CA ARG A 292 -9.26 3.30 -12.83
C ARG A 292 -9.57 3.38 -11.34
N THR A 293 -9.65 4.59 -10.80
CA THR A 293 -9.90 4.88 -9.39
C THR A 293 -10.65 6.21 -9.24
N TYR A 294 -11.04 6.58 -8.02
CA TYR A 294 -11.52 7.92 -7.72
C TYR A 294 -10.34 8.91 -7.67
N LEU A 295 -10.54 10.09 -8.26
CA LEU A 295 -9.54 11.14 -8.38
C LEU A 295 -10.18 12.51 -8.15
N LEU A 296 -9.40 13.43 -7.58
CA LEU A 296 -9.68 14.86 -7.62
C LEU A 296 -9.19 15.38 -8.97
N GLN A 297 -10.11 15.87 -9.78
CA GLN A 297 -9.82 16.24 -11.16
C GLN A 297 -10.82 17.29 -11.67
N THR A 298 -10.31 18.21 -12.48
CA THR A 298 -11.08 19.25 -13.14
C THR A 298 -12.07 18.65 -14.14
N ASP A 299 -12.98 19.48 -14.67
CA ASP A 299 -13.96 19.06 -15.69
C ASP A 299 -13.32 18.47 -16.95
N ASP A 300 -12.16 18.97 -17.35
CA ASP A 300 -11.38 18.48 -18.49
C ASP A 300 -10.50 17.26 -18.15
N GLY A 301 -10.62 16.71 -16.94
CA GLY A 301 -9.90 15.51 -16.50
C GLY A 301 -8.44 15.75 -16.11
N GLN A 302 -8.05 17.00 -15.83
CA GLN A 302 -6.73 17.30 -15.28
C GLN A 302 -6.72 17.01 -13.78
N ILE A 303 -5.64 16.40 -13.28
CA ILE A 303 -5.54 16.06 -11.85
C ILE A 303 -5.38 17.35 -11.02
N GLU A 304 -6.26 17.52 -10.04
CA GLU A 304 -6.20 18.63 -9.09
C GLU A 304 -5.22 18.31 -7.95
N GLU A 305 -4.52 19.32 -7.48
CA GLU A 305 -3.53 19.20 -6.42
C GLU A 305 -4.09 19.70 -5.10
N ALA A 306 -3.81 18.94 -4.04
CA ALA A 306 -4.21 19.23 -2.66
C ALA A 306 -3.06 19.83 -1.84
#